data_AF-A0A2P4STW1-F1
#
_entry.id   AF-A0A2P4STW1-F1
#
_cell.length_a   1.000
_cell.length_b   1.000
_cell.length_c   1.000
_cell.angle_alpha   90.00
_cell.angle_beta   90.00
_cell.angle_gamma   90.00
#
_symmetry.space_group_name_H-M   'P 1'
#
loop_
_entity.id
_entity.type
_entity.pdbx_description
1 polymer ?
#
loop_
_entity_poly.entity_id
_entity_poly.type
_entity_poly.pdbx_seq_one_letter_code
_entity_poly.pdbx_strand_id
1 'polypeptide(L)' 'MKLHSEFVFQITPGSKASTANLCPGDIIVAINGLSTENMTHNDAQERIKAAAHQLSLRIERYVNISVYF' A
#
# COMPACT_ATOMS: atom_id res chain seq x y z
N MET A 1 7.87 -20.07 -0.45
CA MET A 1 7.20 -19.23 -1.47
C MET A 1 6.87 -17.89 -0.83
N LYS A 2 7.64 -16.83 -1.10
CA LYS A 2 7.33 -15.46 -0.68
C LYS A 2 6.37 -14.88 -1.72
N LEU A 3 5.14 -14.58 -1.33
CA LEU A 3 4.17 -13.95 -2.22
C LEU A 3 4.60 -12.52 -2.52
N HIS A 4 4.45 -12.15 -3.79
CA HIS A 4 4.80 -10.86 -4.38
C HIS A 4 4.27 -9.69 -3.56
N SER A 5 5.13 -8.67 -3.39
CA SER A 5 4.79 -7.35 -2.87
C SER A 5 3.51 -6.83 -3.53
N GLU A 6 2.53 -6.42 -2.72
CA GLU A 6 1.34 -5.73 -3.21
C GLU A 6 1.75 -4.34 -3.70
N PHE A 7 2.03 -4.23 -4.99
CA PHE A 7 2.27 -2.96 -5.67
C PHE A 7 0.95 -2.21 -5.82
N VAL A 8 0.92 -0.93 -5.43
CA VAL A 8 -0.18 -0.04 -5.79
C VAL A 8 -0.06 0.28 -7.28
N PHE A 9 -0.77 -0.48 -8.12
CA PHE A 9 -0.67 -0.38 -9.58
C PHE A 9 -1.49 0.78 -10.15
N GLN A 10 -2.62 1.11 -9.52
CA GLN A 10 -3.49 2.22 -9.93
C GLN A 10 -4.19 2.84 -8.73
N ILE A 11 -4.22 4.16 -8.70
CA ILE A 11 -4.99 4.93 -7.72
C ILE A 11 -6.15 5.57 -8.47
N THR A 12 -7.38 5.23 -8.06
CA THR A 12 -8.57 5.88 -8.59
C THR A 12 -8.65 7.32 -8.06
N PRO A 13 -8.74 8.34 -8.92
CA PRO A 13 -8.93 9.72 -8.50
C PRO A 13 -10.17 9.85 -7.59
N GLY A 14 -10.04 10.60 -6.48
CA GLY A 14 -11.12 10.77 -5.50
C GLY A 14 -11.27 9.62 -4.49
N SER A 15 -10.46 8.57 -4.58
CA SER A 15 -10.42 7.51 -3.55
C SER A 15 -9.74 7.96 -2.25
N LYS A 16 -9.98 7.23 -1.14
CA LYS A 16 -9.23 7.42 0.11
C LYS A 16 -7.71 7.29 -0.10
N ALA A 17 -7.27 6.51 -1.08
CA ALA A 17 -5.87 6.38 -1.43
C ALA A 17 -5.32 7.67 -2.10
N SER A 18 -6.11 8.27 -3.00
CA SER A 18 -5.75 9.54 -3.66
C SER A 18 -5.62 10.70 -2.67
N THR A 19 -6.43 10.72 -1.61
CA THR A 19 -6.37 11.76 -0.57
C THR A 19 -5.25 11.52 0.44
N ALA A 20 -4.75 10.29 0.55
CA ALA A 20 -3.66 9.89 1.43
C ALA A 20 -2.24 10.05 0.80
N ASN A 21 -2.12 10.74 -0.34
CA ASN A 21 -0.85 10.93 -1.07
C ASN A 21 -0.12 9.63 -1.44
N LEU A 22 -0.87 8.53 -1.61
CA LEU A 22 -0.31 7.34 -2.23
C LEU A 22 0.06 7.68 -3.69
N CYS A 23 1.17 7.11 -4.14
CA CYS A 23 1.66 7.24 -5.50
C CYS A 23 1.79 5.86 -6.14
N PRO A 24 1.63 5.75 -7.47
CA PRO A 24 2.01 4.54 -8.18
C PRO A 24 3.45 4.15 -7.84
N GLY A 25 3.66 2.86 -7.55
CA GLY A 25 4.96 2.34 -7.12
C GLY A 25 5.19 2.35 -5.60
N ASP A 26 4.28 2.91 -4.80
CA ASP A 26 4.28 2.68 -3.36
C ASP A 26 4.00 1.21 -3.05
N ILE A 27 4.67 0.72 -2.01
CA ILE A 27 4.51 -0.64 -1.51
C ILE A 27 3.85 -0.57 -0.13
N ILE A 28 2.72 -1.25 0.04
CA ILE A 28 2.03 -1.32 1.33
C ILE A 28 2.71 -2.38 2.21
N VAL A 29 3.31 -1.96 3.30
CA VAL A 29 4.01 -2.83 4.26
C VAL A 29 3.22 -3.08 5.54
N ALA A 30 2.19 -2.27 5.84
CA ALA A 30 1.26 -2.55 6.94
C ALA A 30 -0.14 -1.97 6.70
N ILE A 31 -1.17 -2.65 7.22
CA ILE A 31 -2.58 -2.24 7.21
C ILE A 31 -3.08 -2.21 8.65
N ASN A 32 -3.57 -1.06 9.11
CA ASN A 32 -4.02 -0.81 10.49
C ASN A 32 -3.00 -1.25 11.55
N GLY A 33 -1.71 -1.01 11.29
CA GLY A 33 -0.62 -1.37 12.19
C GLY A 33 -0.12 -2.82 12.10
N LEU A 34 -0.73 -3.66 11.25
CA LEU A 34 -0.33 -5.05 11.06
C LEU A 34 0.49 -5.21 9.77
N SER A 35 1.65 -5.88 9.88
CA SER A 35 2.56 -6.12 8.74
C SER A 35 1.90 -6.98 7.66
N THR A 36 2.12 -6.62 6.40
CA THR A 36 1.64 -7.39 5.23
C THR A 36 2.52 -8.59 4.89
N GLU A 37 3.66 -8.80 5.57
CA GLU A 37 4.64 -9.86 5.24
C GLU A 37 4.05 -11.28 5.20
N ASN A 38 3.04 -11.57 6.02
CA ASN A 38 2.36 -12.87 6.09
C ASN A 38 0.88 -12.77 5.71
N MET A 39 0.45 -11.66 5.12
CA MET A 39 -0.93 -11.49 4.66
C MET A 39 -1.09 -12.05 3.25
N THR A 40 -2.17 -12.80 3.03
CA THR A 40 -2.59 -13.10 1.66
C THR A 40 -3.27 -11.88 1.05
N HIS A 41 -3.40 -11.86 -0.28
CA HIS A 41 -4.14 -10.81 -0.96
C HIS A 41 -5.59 -10.68 -0.45
N ASN A 42 -6.23 -11.81 -0.13
CA ASN A 42 -7.58 -11.81 0.41
C ASN A 42 -7.64 -11.18 1.82
N ASP A 43 -6.67 -11.50 2.68
CA ASP A 43 -6.57 -10.89 4.02
C ASP A 43 -6.40 -9.37 3.94
N ALA A 44 -5.56 -8.90 3.04
CA ALA A 44 -5.35 -7.47 2.81
C ALA A 44 -6.64 -6.80 2.35
N GLN A 45 -7.34 -7.39 1.38
CA GLN A 45 -8.63 -6.88 0.92
C GLN A 45 -9.69 -6.85 2.01
N GLU A 46 -9.84 -7.92 2.78
CA GLU A 46 -10.83 -8.01 3.86
C GLU A 46 -10.56 -6.94 4.93
N ARG A 47 -9.29 -6.73 5.29
CA ARG A 47 -8.89 -5.69 6.26
C ARG A 47 -9.17 -4.29 5.74
N ILE A 48 -8.90 -4.03 4.46
CA ILE A 48 -9.21 -2.74 3.82
C ILE A 48 -10.73 -2.51 3.78
N LYS A 49 -11.51 -3.53 3.43
CA LYS A 49 -12.99 -3.47 3.39
C LYS A 49 -13.60 -3.32 4.78
N ALA A 50 -13.04 -3.97 5.79
CA ALA A 50 -13.49 -3.89 7.18
C ALA A 50 -13.17 -2.54 7.84
N ALA A 51 -12.23 -1.77 7.29
CA ALA A 51 -11.89 -0.43 7.75
C ALA A 51 -12.99 0.58 7.39
N ALA A 52 -14.08 0.57 8.17
CA ALA A 52 -15.26 1.41 7.92
C ALA A 52 -14.95 2.92 8.04
N HIS A 53 -14.42 3.34 9.19
CA HIS A 53 -14.24 4.77 9.50
C HIS A 53 -12.82 5.25 9.17
N GLN A 54 -11.80 4.48 9.52
CA GLN A 54 -10.40 4.84 9.35
C GLN A 54 -9.59 3.66 8.83
N LEU A 55 -8.79 3.91 7.80
CA LEU A 55 -7.81 2.99 7.25
C LEU A 55 -6.43 3.63 7.40
N SER A 56 -5.54 2.97 8.14
CA SER A 56 -4.14 3.38 8.25
C SER A 56 -3.27 2.45 7.40
N LEU A 57 -2.46 3.02 6.51
CA LEU A 57 -1.52 2.28 5.68
C LEU A 57 -0.11 2.76 5.99
N ARG A 58 0.82 1.83 6.17
CA ARG A 58 2.26 2.12 6.15
C ARG A 58 2.79 1.73 4.79
N ILE A 59 3.51 2.66 4.16
CA ILE A 59 4.09 2.46 2.84
C ILE A 59 5.60 2.59 2.86
N GLU A 60 6.23 1.93 1.89
CA GLU A 60 7.61 2.18 1.47
C GLU A 60 7.61 2.75 0.05
N ARG A 61 8.39 3.81 -0.15
CA ARG A 61 8.54 4.49 -1.44
C ARG A 61 10.01 4.50 -1.83
N TYR A 62 10.34 3.85 -2.94
CA TYR A 62 11.69 3.91 -3.50
C TYR A 62 11.87 5.21 -4.28
N VAL A 63 12.75 6.09 -3.80
CA VAL A 63 13.13 7.30 -4.53
C VAL A 63 14.29 6.94 -5.45
N ASN A 64 14.07 7.02 -6.77
CA ASN A 64 15.16 6.92 -7.74
C ASN A 64 15.97 8.21 -7.69
N ILE A 65 17.15 8.16 -7.06
CA ILE A 65 18.10 9.27 -7.09
C ILE A 65 19.04 9.03 -8.27
N SER A 66 18.79 9.72 -9.38
CA SER A 66 19.74 9.79 -10.49
C SER A 66 20.86 10.76 -10.12
N VAL A 67 22.04 10.23 -9.81
CA VAL A 67 23.25 11.05 -9.65
C VAL A 67 23.91 11.15 -11.02
N TYR A 68 23.87 12.34 -11.61
CA TYR A 68 24.60 12.64 -12.85
C TYR A 68 26.03 13.10 -12.47
N PHE A 69 27.02 12.42 -13.03
CA PHE A 69 28.44 12.80 -12.95
C PHE A 69 28.82 13.66 -14.15
#